data_AF-A0A8T4U2V8-F1
#
_entry.id   AF-A0A8T4U2V8-F1
#
_cell.length_a   1.000
_cell.length_b   1.000
_cell.length_c   1.000
_cell.angle_alpha   90.00
_cell.angle_beta   90.00
_cell.angle_gamma   90.00
#
_symmetry.space_group_name_H-M   'P 1'
#
loop_
_entity.id
_entity.type
_entity.pdbx_description
1 polymer ?
#
loop_
_entity_poly.entity_id
_entity_poly.type
_entity_poly.pdbx_seq_one_letter_code
_entity_poly.pdbx_strand_id
1 'polypeptide(L)'
;MTSTKPIEMFVRLVVPDNIALTAKHTLHKIGFKIADLRREDYYSFSVDAKDPKNTKDKNTEDLKNLLAKTDILANANKHKVSFDLERDGTKILVTDIDNTGQGLLHTLRERLGFAQIQSASSGTLWTFIGCKEEDAVKMTKELLINEHYQEFKLLQ
;
A
#
# COMPACT_ATOMS: atom_id res chain seq x y z
N MET A 1 -1.59 24.30 -10.76
CA MET A 1 -0.70 23.40 -9.99
C MET A 1 -0.71 22.07 -10.72
N THR A 2 0.41 21.67 -11.34
CA THR A 2 0.54 20.34 -11.95
C THR A 2 0.60 19.33 -10.82
N SER A 3 -0.49 18.59 -10.60
CA SER A 3 -0.51 17.46 -9.67
C SER A 3 0.39 16.37 -10.25
N THR A 4 1.58 16.21 -9.70
CA THR A 4 2.46 15.07 -10.00
C THR A 4 1.81 13.82 -9.40
N LYS A 5 1.66 12.76 -10.20
CA LYS A 5 1.14 11.48 -9.69
C LYS A 5 2.03 11.01 -8.53
N PRO A 6 1.46 10.62 -7.36
CA PRO A 6 2.26 10.12 -6.26
C PRO A 6 2.98 8.83 -6.65
N ILE A 7 4.12 8.57 -6.01
CA ILE A 7 4.82 7.29 -6.09
C ILE A 7 4.10 6.32 -5.16
N GLU A 8 3.49 5.29 -5.73
CA GLU A 8 2.83 4.22 -4.99
C GLU A 8 3.78 3.04 -4.86
N MET A 9 3.89 2.49 -3.66
CA MET A 9 4.76 1.36 -3.32
C MET A 9 3.95 0.29 -2.62
N PHE A 10 4.05 -0.93 -3.13
CA PHE A 10 3.36 -2.12 -2.64
C PHE A 10 4.40 -3.09 -2.09
N VAL A 11 4.23 -3.51 -0.84
CA VAL A 11 5.19 -4.34 -0.12
C VAL A 11 4.50 -5.63 0.31
N ARG A 12 4.90 -6.74 -0.30
CA ARG A 12 4.31 -8.06 -0.08
C ARG A 12 5.27 -8.98 0.65
N LEU A 13 4.77 -9.81 1.56
CA LEU A 13 5.56 -10.90 2.12
C LEU A 13 5.93 -11.94 1.04
N VAL A 14 7.18 -12.39 1.06
CA VAL A 14 7.67 -13.52 0.25
C VAL A 14 7.33 -14.85 0.91
N VAL A 15 7.20 -14.84 2.24
CA VAL A 15 6.76 -15.95 3.07
C VAL A 15 5.23 -15.98 3.19
N PRO A 16 4.61 -17.10 3.65
CA PRO A 16 3.18 -17.15 3.90
C PRO A 16 2.69 -16.03 4.83
N ASP A 17 1.67 -15.27 4.37
CA ASP A 17 1.00 -14.26 5.19
C ASP A 17 -0.13 -14.93 6.00
N ASN A 18 0.15 -15.17 7.28
CA ASN A 18 -0.82 -15.78 8.21
C ASN A 18 -2.06 -14.91 8.44
N ILE A 19 -1.96 -13.59 8.32
CA ILE A 19 -3.08 -12.66 8.49
C ILE A 19 -4.02 -12.82 7.30
N ALA A 20 -3.48 -12.79 6.08
CA ALA A 20 -4.26 -13.00 4.87
C ALA A 20 -4.92 -14.39 4.84
N LEU A 21 -4.17 -15.42 5.25
CA LEU A 21 -4.70 -16.79 5.34
C LEU A 21 -5.82 -16.91 6.36
N THR A 22 -5.64 -16.32 7.55
CA THR A 22 -6.66 -16.34 8.61
C THR A 22 -7.91 -15.58 8.17
N ALA A 23 -7.75 -14.39 7.59
CA ALA A 23 -8.84 -13.60 7.04
C ALA A 23 -9.63 -14.39 5.97
N LYS A 24 -8.94 -15.04 5.03
CA LYS A 24 -9.55 -15.91 4.02
C LYS A 24 -10.37 -17.03 4.65
N HIS A 25 -9.82 -17.74 5.63
CA HIS A 25 -10.54 -18.81 6.32
C HIS A 25 -11.77 -18.30 7.07
N THR A 26 -11.68 -17.13 7.70
CA THR A 26 -12.82 -16.51 8.38
C THR A 26 -13.91 -16.10 7.39
N LEU A 27 -13.55 -15.49 6.25
CA LEU A 27 -14.49 -15.16 5.18
C LEU A 27 -15.22 -16.41 4.66
N HIS A 28 -14.51 -17.53 4.50
CA HIS A 28 -15.15 -18.80 4.15
C HIS A 28 -16.13 -19.30 5.22
N LYS A 29 -15.78 -19.18 6.50
CA LYS A 29 -16.65 -19.61 7.61
C LYS A 29 -17.93 -18.80 7.69
N ILE A 30 -17.90 -17.51 7.34
CA ILE A 30 -19.09 -16.65 7.31
C ILE A 30 -19.86 -16.73 5.97
N GLY A 31 -19.44 -17.60 5.05
CA GLY A 31 -20.21 -17.98 3.87
C GLY A 31 -19.71 -17.43 2.53
N PHE A 32 -18.63 -16.65 2.51
CA PHE A 32 -18.07 -16.15 1.25
C PHE A 32 -17.23 -17.20 0.52
N LYS A 33 -17.26 -17.13 -0.81
CA LYS A 33 -16.44 -17.98 -1.68
C LYS A 33 -15.44 -17.10 -2.42
N ILE A 34 -14.20 -17.14 -1.97
CA ILE A 34 -13.06 -16.48 -2.61
C ILE A 34 -12.00 -17.52 -2.97
N ALA A 35 -11.36 -17.35 -4.13
CA ALA A 35 -10.30 -18.26 -4.53
C ALA A 35 -9.01 -17.95 -3.77
N ASP A 36 -8.68 -16.67 -3.64
CA ASP A 36 -7.52 -16.20 -2.91
C ASP A 36 -7.71 -14.81 -2.30
N LEU A 37 -6.97 -14.54 -1.23
CA LEU A 37 -6.92 -13.24 -0.56
C LEU A 37 -5.46 -12.91 -0.27
N ARG A 38 -4.99 -11.78 -0.80
CA ARG A 38 -3.62 -11.30 -0.58
C ARG A 38 -3.65 -9.99 0.20
N ARG A 39 -2.62 -9.79 0.99
CA ARG A 39 -2.40 -8.59 1.78
C ARG A 39 -1.03 -8.01 1.45
N GLU A 40 -0.98 -6.71 1.25
CA GLU A 40 0.25 -5.96 1.00
C GLU A 40 0.23 -4.69 1.85
N ASP A 41 1.40 -4.28 2.36
CA ASP A 41 1.53 -2.94 2.93
C ASP A 41 1.63 -1.95 1.77
N TYR A 42 0.86 -0.87 1.85
CA TYR A 42 0.79 0.18 0.83
C TYR A 42 1.41 1.45 1.35
N TYR A 43 2.19 2.11 0.51
CA TYR A 43 2.71 3.46 0.77
C TYR A 43 2.47 4.37 -0.44
N SER A 44 2.20 5.65 -0.17
CA SER A 44 2.06 6.68 -1.19
C SER A 44 2.90 7.89 -0.83
N PHE A 45 3.74 8.34 -1.77
CA PHE A 45 4.67 9.45 -1.56
C PHE A 45 4.44 10.55 -2.60
N SER A 46 4.16 11.77 -2.13
CA SER A 46 4.13 12.96 -2.99
C SER A 46 5.52 13.58 -3.00
N VAL A 47 6.05 13.87 -4.19
CA VAL A 47 7.41 14.40 -4.38
C VAL A 47 7.34 15.79 -5.01
N ASP A 48 8.20 16.72 -4.57
CA ASP A 48 8.29 18.04 -5.19
C ASP A 48 8.94 17.97 -6.58
N ALA A 49 8.25 18.51 -7.58
CA ALA A 49 8.72 18.59 -8.96
C ALA A 49 9.78 19.69 -9.18
N LYS A 50 10.06 20.54 -8.18
CA LYS A 50 10.91 21.73 -8.30
C LYS A 50 12.36 21.56 -7.87
N ASP A 51 12.79 20.38 -7.40
CA ASP A 51 14.22 20.17 -7.16
C ASP A 51 14.96 20.17 -8.51
N PRO A 52 15.91 21.09 -8.77
CA PRO A 52 16.64 21.19 -10.04
C PRO A 52 17.50 19.96 -10.36
N LYS A 53 17.64 19.00 -9.43
CA LYS A 53 18.21 17.68 -9.73
C LYS A 53 17.21 16.72 -10.37
N ASN A 54 15.90 16.99 -10.29
CA ASN A 54 14.78 16.12 -10.65
C ASN A 54 14.52 16.08 -12.17
N THR A 55 15.49 15.58 -12.94
CA THR A 55 15.26 15.13 -14.32
C THR A 55 14.33 13.91 -14.31
N LYS A 56 13.15 14.09 -14.91
CA LYS A 56 11.87 13.37 -14.67
C LYS A 56 11.91 11.84 -14.49
N ASP A 57 12.80 11.14 -15.18
CA ASP A 57 12.78 9.67 -15.19
C ASP A 57 13.89 9.04 -14.34
N LYS A 58 15.11 9.60 -14.39
CA LYS A 58 16.26 9.04 -13.64
C LYS A 58 16.11 9.24 -12.13
N ASN A 59 15.61 10.40 -11.71
CA ASN A 59 15.45 10.69 -10.29
C ASN A 59 14.28 9.97 -9.63
N THR A 60 13.20 9.73 -10.38
CA THR A 60 12.06 8.95 -9.88
C THR A 60 12.46 7.50 -9.66
N GLU A 61 13.16 6.89 -10.62
CA GLU A 61 13.64 5.51 -10.46
C GLU A 61 14.72 5.38 -9.38
N ASP A 62 15.65 6.34 -9.28
CA ASP A 62 16.62 6.37 -8.18
C ASP A 62 15.91 6.48 -6.81
N LEU A 63 14.86 7.31 -6.72
CA LEU A 63 14.05 7.42 -5.50
C LEU A 63 13.29 6.13 -5.18
N LYS A 64 12.65 5.49 -6.18
CA LYS A 64 12.01 4.17 -6.00
C LYS A 64 13.01 3.14 -5.49
N ASN A 65 14.21 3.09 -6.08
CA ASN A 65 15.29 2.20 -5.64
C ASN A 65 15.74 2.46 -4.20
N LEU A 66 15.79 3.73 -3.78
CA LEU A 66 16.12 4.09 -2.40
C LEU A 66 14.99 3.70 -1.42
N LEU A 67 13.74 3.97 -1.77
CA LEU A 67 12.56 3.59 -0.98
C LEU A 67 12.49 2.06 -0.81
N ALA A 68 12.70 1.30 -1.88
CA ALA A 68 12.69 -0.17 -1.85
C ALA A 68 13.79 -0.78 -0.95
N LYS A 69 14.90 -0.06 -0.73
CA LYS A 69 16.02 -0.48 0.14
C LYS A 69 15.91 0.05 1.57
N THR A 70 14.87 0.82 1.86
CA THR A 70 14.68 1.42 3.17
C THR A 70 14.06 0.40 4.12
N ASP A 71 14.83 -0.10 5.08
CA ASP A 71 14.43 -1.21 5.97
C ASP A 71 13.14 -0.96 6.77
N ILE A 72 12.83 0.30 7.08
CA ILE A 72 11.57 0.66 7.77
C ILE A 72 10.32 0.51 6.88
N LEU A 73 10.50 0.49 5.55
CA LEU A 73 9.43 0.30 4.56
C LEU A 73 9.38 -1.15 4.08
N ALA A 74 10.55 -1.74 3.81
CA ALA A 74 10.64 -3.10 3.31
C ALA A 74 11.92 -3.77 3.79
N ASN A 75 11.79 -4.97 4.36
CA ASN A 75 12.92 -5.81 4.68
C ASN A 75 13.25 -6.70 3.48
N ALA A 76 14.44 -6.55 2.89
CA ALA A 76 14.84 -7.26 1.67
C ALA A 76 14.79 -8.80 1.77
N ASN A 77 14.89 -9.37 2.97
CA ASN A 77 14.84 -10.82 3.19
C ASN A 77 13.41 -11.36 3.35
N LYS A 78 12.43 -10.49 3.67
CA LYS A 78 11.05 -10.88 3.96
C LYS A 78 10.06 -10.38 2.93
N HIS A 79 10.37 -9.25 2.29
CA HIS A 79 9.44 -8.50 1.47
C HIS A 79 9.88 -8.45 0.01
N LYS A 80 8.90 -8.46 -0.88
CA LYS A 80 9.02 -8.10 -2.29
C LYS A 80 8.35 -6.74 -2.48
N VAL A 81 9.06 -5.81 -3.10
CA VAL A 81 8.57 -4.46 -3.40
C VAL A 81 8.13 -4.38 -4.86
N SER A 82 7.00 -3.74 -5.11
CA SER A 82 6.52 -3.34 -6.44
C SER A 82 6.13 -1.87 -6.43
N PHE A 83 6.28 -1.20 -7.58
CA PHE A 83 5.76 0.15 -7.82
C PHE A 83 4.63 0.16 -8.85
N ASP A 84 4.28 -1.03 -9.35
CA ASP A 84 3.18 -1.24 -10.27
C ASP A 84 2.07 -2.00 -9.53
N LEU A 85 0.85 -1.50 -9.66
CA LEU A 85 -0.33 -2.18 -9.19
C LEU A 85 -0.54 -3.44 -10.06
N GLU A 86 -0.57 -4.63 -9.43
CA GLU A 86 -0.87 -5.87 -10.16
C GLU A 86 -2.26 -5.74 -10.83
N ARG A 87 -2.52 -6.42 -11.95
CA ARG A 87 -3.79 -6.30 -12.70
C ARG A 87 -4.86 -7.31 -12.27
N ASP A 88 -4.50 -8.30 -11.46
CA ASP A 88 -5.37 -9.40 -11.07
C ASP A 88 -6.22 -9.05 -9.84
N GLY A 89 -7.49 -9.45 -9.85
CA GLY A 89 -8.38 -9.33 -8.70
C GLY A 89 -8.84 -7.90 -8.36
N THR A 90 -9.83 -7.83 -7.48
CA THR A 90 -10.35 -6.57 -6.94
C THR A 90 -9.45 -6.09 -5.80
N LYS A 91 -9.05 -4.82 -5.85
CA LYS A 91 -8.10 -4.23 -4.90
C LYS A 91 -8.76 -3.19 -4.04
N ILE A 92 -8.72 -3.41 -2.73
CA ILE A 92 -9.30 -2.51 -1.75
C ILE A 92 -8.18 -2.04 -0.82
N LEU A 93 -7.89 -0.74 -0.89
CA LEU A 93 -6.97 -0.09 0.04
C LEU A 93 -7.73 0.32 1.29
N VAL A 94 -7.24 -0.09 2.44
CA VAL A 94 -7.72 0.30 3.77
C VAL A 94 -6.71 1.25 4.40
N THR A 95 -7.17 2.40 4.89
CA THR A 95 -6.36 3.43 5.55
C THR A 95 -7.01 3.88 6.84
N ASP A 96 -6.22 4.23 7.84
CA ASP A 96 -6.76 4.79 9.08
C ASP A 96 -7.15 6.26 8.86
N ILE A 97 -8.32 6.66 9.36
CA ILE A 97 -8.90 8.00 9.18
C ILE A 97 -8.00 9.08 9.78
N ASP A 98 -7.39 8.80 10.94
CA ASP A 98 -6.53 9.74 11.66
C ASP A 98 -5.04 9.62 11.29
N ASN A 99 -4.67 8.72 10.37
CA ASN A 99 -3.28 8.56 9.97
C ASN A 99 -2.88 9.64 8.96
N THR A 100 -2.44 10.76 9.52
CA THR A 100 -1.88 11.91 8.77
C THR A 100 -0.53 11.61 8.08
N GLY A 101 0.08 10.45 8.36
CA GLY A 101 1.37 10.06 7.79
C GLY A 101 2.58 10.88 8.27
N GLN A 102 2.38 11.80 9.22
CA GLN A 102 3.42 12.71 9.71
C GLN A 102 4.61 12.00 10.36
N GLY A 103 4.37 10.92 11.10
CA GLY A 103 5.44 10.14 11.72
C GLY A 103 6.35 9.46 10.69
N LEU A 104 5.75 8.89 9.64
CA LEU A 104 6.48 8.30 8.53
C LEU A 104 7.25 9.38 7.76
N LEU A 105 6.59 10.49 7.43
CA LEU A 105 7.20 11.63 6.73
C LEU A 105 8.40 12.20 7.49
N HIS A 106 8.24 12.45 8.79
CA HIS A 106 9.31 12.94 9.66
C HIS A 106 10.51 11.99 9.66
N THR A 107 10.27 10.68 9.77
CA THR A 107 11.34 9.69 9.75
C THR A 107 12.07 9.68 8.40
N LEU A 108 11.33 9.69 7.29
CA LEU A 108 11.91 9.69 5.95
C LEU A 108 12.75 10.94 5.69
N ARG A 109 12.24 12.13 6.03
CA ARG A 109 12.93 13.40 5.79
C ARG A 109 14.11 13.62 6.72
N GLU A 110 13.86 13.55 8.03
CA GLU A 110 14.83 14.01 9.03
C GLU A 110 15.88 12.96 9.39
N ARG A 111 15.58 11.67 9.22
CA ARG A 111 16.51 10.58 9.58
C ARG A 111 17.11 9.86 8.38
N LEU A 112 16.38 9.79 7.28
CA LEU A 112 16.77 8.98 6.12
C LEU A 112 17.11 9.83 4.88
N GLY A 113 17.02 11.15 4.98
CA GLY A 113 17.51 12.08 3.95
C GLY A 113 16.58 12.24 2.75
N PHE A 114 15.32 11.81 2.83
CA PHE A 114 14.32 11.96 1.76
C PHE A 114 13.67 13.36 1.76
N ALA A 115 14.48 14.42 1.72
CA ALA A 115 14.02 15.82 1.82
C ALA A 115 13.02 16.23 0.73
N GLN A 116 13.00 15.52 -0.41
CA GLN A 116 12.12 15.76 -1.55
C GLN A 116 10.67 15.26 -1.35
N ILE A 117 10.41 14.40 -0.36
CA ILE A 117 9.07 13.88 -0.08
C ILE A 117 8.27 14.95 0.69
N GLN A 118 7.13 15.36 0.14
CA GLN A 118 6.25 16.38 0.70
C GLN A 118 5.17 15.79 1.60
N SER A 119 4.66 14.61 1.23
CA SER A 119 3.71 13.86 2.03
C SER A 119 3.97 12.37 1.87
N ALA A 120 3.71 11.62 2.93
CA ALA A 120 3.71 10.16 2.93
C ALA A 120 2.40 9.70 3.55
N SER A 121 1.80 8.64 3.01
CA SER A 121 0.70 7.92 3.66
C SER A 121 0.92 6.43 3.55
N SER A 122 0.29 5.68 4.45
CA SER A 122 0.38 4.21 4.48
C SER A 122 -1.00 3.59 4.68
N GLY A 123 -1.15 2.35 4.23
CA GLY A 123 -2.37 1.58 4.39
C GLY A 123 -2.13 0.09 4.17
N THR A 124 -3.20 -0.70 4.21
CA THR A 124 -3.18 -2.12 3.86
C THR A 124 -3.97 -2.34 2.59
N LEU A 125 -3.32 -2.89 1.56
CA LEU A 125 -3.97 -3.28 0.32
C LEU A 125 -4.42 -4.74 0.39
N TRP A 126 -5.71 -4.95 0.19
CA TRP A 126 -6.31 -6.27 0.07
C TRP A 126 -6.64 -6.57 -1.40
N THR A 127 -6.09 -7.66 -1.92
CA THR A 127 -6.38 -8.13 -3.28
C THR A 127 -7.21 -9.41 -3.22
N PHE A 128 -8.45 -9.31 -3.68
CA PHE A 128 -9.42 -10.39 -3.72
C PHE A 128 -9.41 -11.06 -5.10
N ILE A 129 -9.24 -12.38 -5.14
CA ILE A 129 -9.16 -13.14 -6.39
C ILE A 129 -10.31 -14.14 -6.46
N GLY A 130 -10.98 -14.17 -7.60
CA GLY A 130 -12.05 -15.13 -7.88
C GLY A 130 -13.40 -14.79 -7.25
N CYS A 131 -13.66 -13.51 -6.96
CA CYS A 131 -14.98 -13.01 -6.57
C CYS A 131 -15.34 -11.74 -7.35
N LYS A 132 -16.59 -11.29 -7.21
CA LYS A 132 -17.04 -10.01 -7.77
C LYS A 132 -16.59 -8.85 -6.89
N GLU A 133 -16.57 -7.66 -7.46
CA GLU A 133 -16.21 -6.43 -6.75
C GLU A 133 -17.19 -6.14 -5.60
N GLU A 134 -18.49 -6.36 -5.81
CA GLU A 134 -19.51 -6.12 -4.78
C GLU A 134 -19.31 -7.05 -3.58
N ASP A 135 -18.91 -8.30 -3.84
CA ASP A 135 -18.58 -9.26 -2.80
C ASP A 135 -17.31 -8.82 -2.05
N ALA A 136 -16.27 -8.34 -2.76
CA ALA A 136 -15.03 -7.84 -2.15
C ALA A 136 -15.29 -6.65 -1.21
N VAL A 137 -16.16 -5.72 -1.63
CA VAL A 137 -16.58 -4.59 -0.79
C VAL A 137 -17.33 -5.08 0.44
N LYS A 138 -18.27 -6.02 0.27
CA LYS A 138 -19.02 -6.60 1.39
C LYS A 138 -18.10 -7.31 2.39
N MET A 139 -17.20 -8.16 1.91
CA MET A 139 -16.21 -8.86 2.73
C MET A 139 -15.29 -7.90 3.49
N THR A 140 -14.91 -6.79 2.84
CA THR A 140 -14.11 -5.75 3.47
C THR A 140 -14.83 -5.15 4.66
N LYS A 141 -16.09 -4.73 4.48
CA LYS A 141 -16.92 -4.14 5.55
C LYS A 141 -17.20 -5.10 6.70
N GLU A 142 -17.38 -6.39 6.40
CA GLU A 142 -17.72 -7.38 7.42
C GLU A 142 -16.53 -7.84 8.26
N LEU A 143 -15.30 -7.77 7.75
CA LEU A 143 -14.14 -8.37 8.44
C LEU A 143 -12.84 -7.55 8.41
N LEU A 144 -12.57 -6.83 7.33
CA LEU A 144 -11.22 -6.31 7.06
C LEU A 144 -11.02 -4.85 7.47
N ILE A 145 -12.09 -4.18 7.92
CA ILE A 145 -12.04 -2.79 8.38
C ILE A 145 -12.74 -2.65 9.71
N ASN A 146 -12.28 -1.67 10.48
CA ASN A 146 -13.07 -1.08 11.55
C ASN A 146 -13.54 0.31 11.12
N GLU A 147 -14.82 0.44 10.75
CA GLU A 147 -15.40 1.67 10.20
C GLU A 147 -15.32 2.89 11.13
N HIS A 148 -15.04 2.68 12.44
CA HIS A 148 -14.83 3.78 13.38
C HIS A 148 -13.43 4.41 13.30
N TYR A 149 -12.45 3.69 12.75
CA TYR A 149 -11.05 4.14 12.70
C TYR A 149 -10.46 4.09 11.29
N GLN A 150 -11.12 3.40 10.37
CA GLN A 150 -10.59 3.07 9.06
C GLN A 150 -11.62 3.35 7.97
N GLU A 151 -11.11 3.80 6.84
CA GLU A 151 -11.83 3.94 5.59
C GLU A 151 -11.23 3.01 4.53
N PHE A 152 -11.99 2.75 3.46
CA PHE A 152 -11.49 1.97 2.33
C PHE A 152 -11.84 2.61 1.00
N LYS A 153 -11.03 2.33 -0.01
CA LYS A 153 -11.31 2.68 -1.41
C LYS A 153 -10.88 1.58 -2.36
N LEU A 154 -11.55 1.49 -3.51
CA LEU A 154 -11.13 0.63 -4.61
C LEU A 154 -9.94 1.27 -5.34
N LEU A 155 -8.93 0.46 -5.66
CA LEU A 155 -7.84 0.84 -6.56
C LEU A 155 -8.06 0.19 -7.93
N GLN A 156 -7.88 0.97 -9.00
CA GLN A 156 -8.01 0.56 -10.40
C GLN A 156 -6.70 0.74 -11.16
#